data_AF-A0A838QTS7-F1
#
_entry.id   AF-A0A838QTS7-F1
#
_cell.length_a   1.000
_cell.length_b   1.000
_cell.length_c   1.000
_cell.angle_alpha   90.00
_cell.angle_beta   90.00
_cell.angle_gamma   90.00
#
_symmetry.space_group_name_H-M   'P 1'
#
loop_
_entity.id
_entity.type
_entity.pdbx_description
1 polymer ?
#
loop_
_entity_poly.entity_id
_entity_poly.type
_entity_poly.pdbx_seq_one_letter_code
_entity_poly.pdbx_strand_id
1 'polypeptide(L)'
;SAFFERRQAGEQVGDFNGWSLLTDQAHIWQAIHPALVWVYYVCVLAALWGTLQAYPDVYARCVTEYARAIWPTRQWNQRLIQTLICVYVFATASAVIWSDIPFNSMTLLVNFLATTLGVVIAMAAGLYLNFKLPRAYRTAAPILLAGAFSTFVLLAVALISGHTLWQQLTTR
;
A
#
# COMPACT_ATOMS: atom_id res chain seq x y z
N SER A 1 -10.80 -33.13 -36.36
CA SER A 1 -10.09 -31.84 -36.34
C SER A 1 -10.92 -30.85 -35.53
N ALA A 2 -10.74 -30.86 -34.21
CA ALA A 2 -11.49 -29.98 -33.32
C ALA A 2 -10.82 -28.60 -33.32
N PHE A 3 -11.53 -27.62 -33.87
CA PHE A 3 -11.17 -26.20 -33.82
C PHE A 3 -11.21 -25.74 -32.35
N PHE A 4 -10.06 -25.41 -31.77
CA PHE A 4 -10.01 -24.60 -30.57
C PHE A 4 -10.35 -23.16 -30.97
N GLU A 5 -11.55 -22.69 -30.61
CA GLU A 5 -11.88 -21.26 -30.66
C GLU A 5 -10.88 -20.49 -29.79
N ARG A 6 -10.09 -19.62 -30.42
CA ARG A 6 -9.34 -18.59 -29.70
C ARG A 6 -10.34 -17.65 -29.04
N ARG A 7 -10.61 -17.85 -27.75
CA ARG A 7 -11.24 -16.81 -26.92
C ARG A 7 -10.36 -15.56 -27.00
N GLN A 8 -10.96 -14.45 -27.44
CA GLN A 8 -10.30 -13.16 -27.48
C GLN A 8 -9.96 -12.75 -26.04
N ALA A 9 -8.67 -12.56 -25.77
CA ALA A 9 -8.23 -11.90 -24.54
C ALA A 9 -8.75 -10.45 -24.57
N GLY A 10 -9.80 -10.16 -23.80
CA GLY A 10 -10.38 -8.82 -23.72
C GLY A 10 -11.90 -8.76 -23.62
N GLU A 11 -12.62 -9.88 -23.74
CA GLU A 11 -14.08 -9.87 -23.55
C GLU A 11 -14.40 -9.82 -22.05
N GLN A 12 -15.02 -8.69 -21.67
CA GLN A 12 -15.34 -8.23 -20.32
C GLN A 12 -15.76 -9.36 -19.37
N VAL A 13 -14.85 -9.73 -18.45
CA VAL A 13 -15.24 -10.32 -17.17
C VAL A 13 -15.88 -9.20 -16.37
N GLY A 14 -17.21 -9.12 -16.52
CA GLY A 14 -18.04 -8.08 -15.96
C GLY A 14 -17.95 -8.02 -14.44
N ASP A 15 -17.76 -6.80 -13.97
CA ASP A 15 -17.97 -6.31 -12.60
C ASP A 15 -17.10 -6.96 -11.51
N PHE A 16 -15.96 -6.33 -11.24
CA PHE A 16 -15.07 -6.64 -10.12
C PHE A 16 -15.76 -6.34 -8.78
N ASN A 17 -16.68 -7.22 -8.35
CA ASN A 17 -17.41 -7.08 -7.10
C ASN A 17 -16.63 -7.71 -5.94
N GLY A 18 -15.94 -6.87 -5.17
CA GLY A 18 -15.36 -7.23 -3.88
C GLY A 18 -14.25 -8.28 -3.96
N TRP A 19 -14.48 -9.47 -3.41
CA TRP A 19 -13.50 -10.56 -3.31
C TRP A 19 -13.15 -11.21 -4.65
N SER A 20 -13.91 -10.92 -5.71
CA SER A 20 -13.72 -11.49 -7.05
C SER A 20 -12.31 -11.25 -7.58
N LEU A 21 -11.64 -10.16 -7.20
CA LEU A 21 -10.26 -9.88 -7.65
C LEU A 21 -9.24 -10.99 -7.33
N LEU A 22 -9.36 -11.65 -6.18
CA LEU A 22 -8.48 -12.78 -5.81
C LEU A 22 -9.00 -14.12 -6.36
N THR A 23 -10.32 -14.24 -6.59
CA THR A 23 -10.98 -15.47 -7.06
C THR A 23 -10.94 -15.60 -8.59
N ASP A 24 -11.10 -14.50 -9.31
CA ASP A 24 -11.00 -14.39 -10.76
C ASP A 24 -9.56 -14.58 -11.23
N GLN A 25 -8.58 -14.10 -10.45
CA GLN A 25 -7.16 -14.42 -10.67
C GLN A 25 -6.88 -15.91 -10.51
N ALA A 26 -7.48 -16.57 -9.52
CA ALA A 26 -7.39 -18.03 -9.38
C ALA A 26 -8.01 -18.77 -10.57
N HIS A 27 -9.03 -18.21 -11.21
CA HIS A 27 -9.65 -18.80 -12.41
C HIS A 27 -8.71 -18.80 -13.63
N ILE A 28 -7.85 -17.77 -13.77
CA ILE A 28 -6.77 -17.75 -14.78
C ILE A 28 -5.81 -18.93 -14.57
N TRP A 29 -5.45 -19.23 -13.32
CA TRP A 29 -4.58 -20.36 -12.98
C TRP A 29 -5.28 -21.71 -13.16
N GLN A 30 -6.58 -21.78 -12.88
CA GLN A 30 -7.40 -22.96 -13.11
C GLN A 30 -7.47 -23.34 -14.60
N ALA A 31 -7.45 -22.36 -15.50
CA ALA A 31 -7.42 -22.59 -16.95
C ALA A 31 -6.11 -23.25 -17.43
N ILE A 32 -5.02 -23.11 -16.67
CA ILE A 32 -3.72 -23.72 -16.97
C ILE A 32 -3.61 -25.11 -16.32
N HIS A 33 -3.85 -25.22 -15.01
CA HIS A 33 -3.87 -26.49 -14.30
C HIS A 33 -4.56 -26.37 -12.92
N PRO A 34 -5.44 -27.31 -12.52
CA PRO A 34 -6.21 -27.19 -11.27
C PRO A 34 -5.35 -27.17 -10.00
N ALA A 35 -4.16 -27.78 -10.00
CA ALA A 35 -3.25 -27.71 -8.85
C ALA A 35 -2.59 -26.33 -8.65
N LEU A 36 -2.53 -25.47 -9.68
CA LEU A 36 -1.92 -24.13 -9.57
C LEU A 36 -2.75 -23.18 -8.70
N VAL A 37 -4.05 -23.44 -8.55
CA VAL A 37 -4.92 -22.67 -7.65
C VAL A 37 -4.46 -22.80 -6.20
N TRP A 38 -4.09 -24.00 -5.77
CA TRP A 38 -3.57 -24.23 -4.41
C TRP A 38 -2.22 -23.57 -4.19
N VAL A 39 -1.33 -23.64 -5.19
CA VAL A 39 -0.04 -22.94 -5.14
C VAL A 39 -0.25 -21.44 -5.04
N TYR A 40 -1.18 -20.87 -5.81
CA TYR A 40 -1.55 -19.45 -5.74
C TYR A 40 -1.98 -19.04 -4.33
N TYR A 41 -2.91 -19.77 -3.71
CA TYR A 41 -3.36 -19.45 -2.35
C TYR A 41 -2.25 -19.56 -1.31
N VAL A 42 -1.39 -20.58 -1.38
CA VAL A 42 -0.23 -20.72 -0.48
C VAL A 42 0.73 -19.55 -0.64
N CYS A 43 1.01 -19.13 -1.89
CA CYS A 43 1.86 -17.97 -2.16
C CYS A 43 1.27 -16.66 -1.60
N VAL A 44 -0.04 -16.45 -1.76
CA VAL A 44 -0.73 -15.27 -1.21
C VAL A 44 -0.65 -15.27 0.33
N LEU A 45 -0.92 -16.42 0.97
CA LEU A 45 -0.80 -16.54 2.42
C LEU A 45 0.63 -16.30 2.92
N ALA A 46 1.63 -16.84 2.23
CA ALA A 46 3.04 -16.63 2.57
C ALA A 46 3.44 -15.15 2.43
N ALA A 47 2.99 -14.47 1.37
CA ALA A 47 3.25 -13.05 1.15
C ALA A 47 2.59 -12.16 2.22
N LEU A 48 1.33 -12.44 2.55
CA LEU A 48 0.60 -11.74 3.62
C LEU A 48 1.25 -11.98 4.99
N TRP A 49 1.69 -13.21 5.27
CA TRP A 49 2.37 -13.52 6.51
C TRP A 49 3.71 -12.79 6.65
N GLY A 50 4.54 -12.80 5.60
CA GLY A 50 5.84 -12.13 5.61
C GLY A 50 5.72 -10.63 5.84
N THR A 51 4.75 -9.98 5.18
CA THR A 51 4.49 -8.55 5.40
C THR A 51 3.96 -8.26 6.79
N LEU A 52 3.04 -9.09 7.32
CA LEU A 52 2.49 -8.93 8.67
C LEU A 52 3.56 -9.10 9.76
N GLN A 53 4.50 -10.04 9.60
CA GLN A 53 5.57 -10.26 10.57
C GLN A 53 6.56 -9.09 10.60
N ALA A 54 6.91 -8.53 9.44
CA ALA A 54 7.88 -7.43 9.35
C ALA A 54 7.29 -6.08 9.82
N TYR A 55 5.97 -5.91 9.70
CA TYR A 55 5.30 -4.64 9.93
C TYR A 55 5.58 -4.03 11.33
N PRO A 56 5.37 -4.72 12.46
CA PRO A 56 5.56 -4.10 13.76
C PRO A 56 6.98 -3.60 14.01
N ASP A 57 7.99 -4.34 13.54
CA ASP A 57 9.39 -3.97 13.76
C ASP A 57 9.80 -2.73 12.95
N VAL A 58 9.45 -2.69 11.65
CA VAL A 58 9.76 -1.55 10.78
C VAL A 58 9.11 -0.27 11.30
N TYR A 59 7.82 -0.31 11.65
CA TYR A 59 7.12 0.87 12.15
C TYR A 59 7.58 1.27 13.55
N ALA A 60 7.88 0.33 14.45
CA ALA A 60 8.41 0.66 15.77
C ALA A 60 9.76 1.37 15.67
N ARG A 61 10.64 0.95 14.76
CA ARG A 61 11.92 1.61 14.50
C ARG A 61 11.70 3.03 13.98
N CYS A 62 10.86 3.22 12.95
CA CYS A 62 10.57 4.54 12.42
C CYS A 62 10.02 5.48 13.50
N VAL A 63 9.01 5.04 14.25
CA VAL A 63 8.41 5.85 15.33
C VAL A 63 9.44 6.19 16.40
N THR A 64 10.28 5.23 16.79
CA THR A 64 11.33 5.45 17.80
C THR A 64 12.36 6.47 17.33
N GLU A 65 12.81 6.39 16.08
CA GLU A 65 13.79 7.33 15.50
C GLU A 65 13.22 8.74 15.39
N TYR A 66 11.98 8.89 14.90
CA TYR A 66 11.33 10.21 14.88
C TYR A 66 11.07 10.76 16.29
N ALA A 67 10.65 9.91 17.23
CA ALA A 67 10.41 10.32 18.61
C ALA A 67 11.70 10.74 19.32
N ARG A 68 12.83 10.09 19.04
CA ARG A 68 14.17 10.51 19.51
C ARG A 68 14.61 11.82 18.88
N ALA A 69 14.31 12.04 17.59
CA ALA A 69 14.63 13.30 16.92
C ALA A 69 13.85 14.49 17.49
N ILE A 70 12.58 14.29 17.87
CA ILE A 70 11.73 15.33 18.47
C ILE A 70 12.05 15.52 19.96
N TRP A 71 12.26 14.43 20.70
CA TRP A 71 12.59 14.43 22.14
C TRP A 71 13.88 13.66 22.43
N PRO A 72 15.06 14.31 22.26
CA PRO A 72 16.35 13.65 22.43
C PRO A 72 16.68 13.29 23.88
N THR A 73 16.08 13.99 24.85
CA THR A 73 16.33 13.78 26.29
C THR A 73 15.55 12.61 26.87
N ARG A 74 14.55 12.07 26.17
CA ARG A 74 13.71 10.97 26.65
C ARG A 74 14.22 9.63 26.11
N GLN A 75 14.41 8.65 26.99
CA GLN A 75 14.72 7.29 26.58
C GLN A 75 13.42 6.58 26.14
N TRP A 76 13.34 6.27 24.85
CA TRP A 76 12.21 5.56 24.26
C TRP A 76 12.46 4.05 24.27
N ASN A 77 11.53 3.29 24.86
CA ASN A 77 11.58 1.82 24.87
C ASN A 77 10.94 1.28 23.59
N GLN A 78 11.78 0.81 22.67
CA GLN A 78 11.35 0.27 21.37
C GLN A 78 10.38 -0.91 21.51
N ARG A 79 10.57 -1.79 22.51
CA ARG A 79 9.68 -2.96 22.71
C ARG A 79 8.26 -2.52 23.08
N LEU A 80 8.15 -1.50 23.94
CA LEU A 80 6.85 -0.96 24.33
C LEU A 80 6.14 -0.29 23.14
N ILE A 81 6.87 0.47 22.33
CA ILE A 81 6.34 1.07 21.09
C ILE A 81 5.87 -0.02 20.13
N GLN A 82 6.65 -1.08 19.95
CA GLN A 82 6.27 -2.22 19.11
C GLN A 82 4.99 -2.90 19.61
N THR A 83 4.87 -3.16 20.91
CA THR A 83 3.65 -3.73 21.48
C THR A 83 2.45 -2.82 21.27
N LEU A 84 2.60 -1.51 21.47
CA LEU A 84 1.53 -0.54 21.22
C LEU A 84 1.10 -0.53 19.75
N ILE A 85 2.05 -0.60 18.81
CA ILE A 85 1.75 -0.70 17.37
C ILE A 85 1.01 -2.01 17.06
N CYS A 86 1.45 -3.15 17.62
CA CYS A 86 0.74 -4.43 17.44
C CYS A 86 -0.71 -4.35 17.95
N VAL A 87 -0.91 -3.80 19.16
CA VAL A 87 -2.25 -3.64 19.75
C VAL A 87 -3.10 -2.70 18.90
N TYR A 88 -2.53 -1.58 18.44
CA TYR A 88 -3.21 -0.64 17.56
C TYR A 88 -3.65 -1.30 16.24
N VAL A 89 -2.75 -2.02 15.57
CA VAL A 89 -3.05 -2.73 14.31
C VAL A 89 -4.13 -3.78 14.55
N PHE A 90 -4.02 -4.56 15.61
CA PHE A 90 -5.00 -5.58 15.96
C PHE A 90 -6.39 -4.98 16.26
N ALA A 91 -6.45 -3.92 17.06
CA ALA A 91 -7.69 -3.23 17.38
C ALA A 91 -8.32 -2.60 16.13
N THR A 92 -7.51 -1.95 15.29
CA THR A 92 -7.97 -1.33 14.04
C THR A 92 -8.49 -2.38 13.05
N ALA A 93 -7.75 -3.48 12.86
CA ALA A 93 -8.18 -4.59 12.01
C ALA A 93 -9.50 -5.20 12.49
N SER A 94 -9.63 -5.40 13.81
CA SER A 94 -10.88 -5.91 14.41
C SER A 94 -12.04 -4.95 14.19
N ALA A 95 -11.83 -3.65 14.38
CA ALA A 95 -12.85 -2.63 14.14
C ALA A 95 -13.28 -2.57 12.66
N VAL A 96 -12.33 -2.70 11.73
CA VAL A 96 -12.62 -2.74 10.29
C VAL A 96 -13.42 -3.99 9.92
N ILE A 97 -13.06 -5.16 10.46
CA ILE A 97 -13.81 -6.41 10.24
C ILE A 97 -15.24 -6.28 10.76
N TRP A 98 -15.45 -5.64 11.92
CA TRP A 98 -16.79 -5.40 12.47
C TRP A 98 -17.60 -4.33 11.75
N SER A 99 -16.95 -3.46 10.97
CA SER A 99 -17.63 -2.37 10.27
C SER A 99 -18.27 -2.79 8.94
N ASP A 100 -18.13 -4.06 8.55
CA ASP A 100 -18.64 -4.64 7.30
C ASP A 100 -18.40 -3.75 6.06
N ILE A 101 -17.23 -3.10 6.03
CA ILE A 101 -16.87 -2.21 4.93
C ILE A 101 -16.57 -3.07 3.70
N PRO A 102 -17.18 -2.78 2.54
CA PRO A 102 -16.93 -3.54 1.33
C PRO A 102 -15.45 -3.48 0.93
N PHE A 103 -14.93 -4.62 0.50
CA PHE A 103 -13.53 -4.82 0.11
C PHE A 103 -13.01 -3.79 -0.89
N ASN A 104 -13.87 -3.34 -1.83
CA ASN A 104 -13.51 -2.32 -2.81
C ASN A 104 -13.15 -0.98 -2.14
N SER A 105 -13.97 -0.51 -1.19
CA SER A 105 -13.69 0.72 -0.45
C SER A 105 -12.45 0.59 0.44
N MET A 106 -12.22 -0.58 1.04
CA MET A 106 -10.98 -0.83 1.81
C MET A 106 -9.74 -0.76 0.91
N THR A 107 -9.79 -1.39 -0.27
CA THR A 107 -8.68 -1.40 -1.22
C THR A 107 -8.40 0.01 -1.75
N LEU A 108 -9.44 0.78 -2.07
CA LEU A 108 -9.30 2.18 -2.49
C LEU A 108 -8.71 3.06 -1.38
N LEU A 109 -9.14 2.88 -0.14
CA LEU A 109 -8.59 3.61 1.01
C LEU A 109 -7.12 3.27 1.25
N VAL A 110 -6.76 1.99 1.25
CA VAL A 110 -5.37 1.55 1.42
C VAL A 110 -4.50 2.03 0.28
N ASN A 111 -4.96 1.93 -0.96
CA ASN A 111 -4.25 2.46 -2.13
C ASN A 111 -4.04 3.97 -1.99
N PHE A 112 -5.10 4.72 -1.68
CA PHE A 112 -4.99 6.16 -1.48
C PHE A 112 -3.95 6.52 -0.39
N LEU A 113 -4.07 5.92 0.80
CA LEU A 113 -3.20 6.24 1.93
C LEU A 113 -1.75 5.78 1.72
N ALA A 114 -1.53 4.54 1.28
CA ALA A 114 -0.20 3.95 1.21
C ALA A 114 0.57 4.32 -0.07
N THR A 115 -0.08 4.29 -1.24
CA THR A 115 0.61 4.41 -2.53
C THR A 115 0.57 5.82 -3.10
N THR A 116 -0.49 6.58 -2.85
CA THR A 116 -0.58 7.96 -3.36
C THR A 116 -0.11 8.96 -2.32
N LEU A 117 -0.81 9.06 -1.18
CA LEU A 117 -0.52 10.05 -0.15
C LEU A 117 0.83 9.78 0.54
N GLY A 118 1.07 8.53 0.95
CA GLY A 118 2.31 8.13 1.61
C GLY A 118 3.55 8.41 0.74
N VAL A 119 3.49 8.08 -0.54
CA VAL A 119 4.62 8.30 -1.47
C VAL A 119 4.84 9.78 -1.74
N VAL A 120 3.77 10.58 -1.90
CA VAL A 120 3.90 12.04 -2.04
C VAL A 120 4.59 12.65 -0.83
N ILE A 121 4.19 12.27 0.38
CA ILE A 121 4.81 12.77 1.62
C ILE A 121 6.28 12.33 1.69
N ALA A 122 6.58 11.07 1.37
CA ALA A 122 7.95 10.55 1.38
C ALA A 122 8.84 11.29 0.36
N MET A 123 8.34 11.56 -0.85
CA MET A 123 9.07 12.31 -1.86
C MET A 123 9.27 13.78 -1.48
N ALA A 124 8.26 14.43 -0.92
CA ALA A 124 8.39 15.79 -0.39
C ALA A 124 9.44 15.86 0.73
N ALA A 125 9.44 14.89 1.64
CA ALA A 125 10.45 14.77 2.69
C ALA A 125 11.86 14.53 2.13
N GLY A 126 11.99 13.68 1.10
CA GLY A 126 13.26 13.43 0.41
C GLY A 126 13.82 14.68 -0.28
N LEU A 127 12.97 15.45 -0.97
CA LEU A 127 13.36 16.74 -1.57
C LEU A 127 13.77 17.75 -0.50
N TYR A 128 13.01 17.86 0.59
CA TYR A 128 13.36 18.72 1.72
C TYR A 128 14.72 18.35 2.33
N LEU A 129 14.97 17.06 2.54
CA LEU A 129 16.24 16.56 3.08
C LEU A 129 17.41 16.89 2.16
N ASN A 130 17.22 16.79 0.85
CA ASN A 130 18.25 17.11 -0.15
C ASN A 130 18.76 18.57 -0.03
N PHE A 131 17.90 19.53 0.36
CA PHE A 131 18.32 20.91 0.61
C PHE A 131 19.08 21.10 1.93
N LYS A 132 18.82 20.25 2.93
CA LYS A 132 19.50 20.27 4.23
C LYS A 132 20.85 19.55 4.23
N LEU A 133 21.13 18.70 3.25
CA LEU A 133 22.39 17.95 3.18
C LEU A 133 23.62 18.83 2.83
N PRO A 134 24.82 18.50 3.36
CA PRO A 134 26.09 19.10 2.95
C PRO A 134 26.33 18.93 1.45
N ARG A 135 27.02 19.88 0.80
CA ARG A 135 27.20 19.94 -0.66
C ARG A 135 27.72 18.63 -1.30
N ALA A 136 28.49 17.83 -0.57
CA ALA A 136 29.03 16.55 -1.05
C ALA A 136 27.96 15.45 -1.24
N TYR A 137 26.82 15.53 -0.55
CA TYR A 137 25.75 14.53 -0.59
C TYR A 137 24.50 15.02 -1.34
N ARG A 138 24.55 16.20 -1.96
CA ARG A 138 23.42 16.74 -2.72
C ARG A 138 23.28 16.00 -4.04
N THR A 139 22.04 15.70 -4.41
CA THR A 139 21.77 15.16 -5.74
C THR A 139 22.12 16.17 -6.83
N ALA A 140 22.56 15.65 -7.97
CA ALA A 140 22.82 16.49 -9.14
C ALA A 140 21.53 17.22 -9.56
N ALA A 141 21.67 18.47 -10.02
CA ALA A 141 20.56 19.31 -10.48
C ALA A 141 19.54 18.61 -11.40
N PRO A 142 19.92 17.77 -12.40
CA PRO A 142 18.93 17.07 -13.22
C PRO A 142 18.08 16.06 -12.44
N ILE A 143 18.66 15.37 -11.46
CA ILE A 143 17.95 14.41 -10.61
C ILE A 143 16.99 15.13 -9.68
N LEU A 144 17.38 16.30 -9.17
CA LEU A 144 16.52 17.15 -8.34
C LEU A 144 15.30 17.63 -9.13
N LEU A 145 15.51 18.13 -10.36
CA LEU A 145 14.42 18.57 -11.23
C LEU A 145 13.46 17.42 -11.59
N ALA A 146 13.99 16.24 -11.92
CA ALA A 146 13.17 15.06 -12.18
C ALA A 146 12.36 14.64 -10.94
N GLY A 147 12.97 14.68 -9.75
CA GLY A 147 12.29 14.41 -8.49
C GLY A 147 11.18 15.41 -8.16
N ALA A 148 11.43 16.71 -8.38
CA ALA A 148 10.45 17.77 -8.20
C ALA A 148 9.25 17.60 -9.16
N PHE A 149 9.52 17.33 -10.43
CA PHE A 149 8.48 17.07 -11.42
C PHE A 149 7.64 15.84 -11.06
N SER A 150 8.29 14.72 -10.69
CA SER A 150 7.59 13.51 -10.26
C SER A 150 6.74 13.75 -9.01
N THR A 151 7.23 14.55 -8.05
CA THR A 151 6.45 14.93 -6.84
C THR A 151 5.19 15.70 -7.22
N PHE A 152 5.29 16.64 -8.17
CA PHE A 152 4.16 17.40 -8.66
C PHE A 152 3.10 16.51 -9.33
N VAL A 153 3.53 15.57 -10.18
CA VAL A 153 2.63 14.60 -10.83
C VAL A 153 1.93 13.74 -9.78
N LEU A 154 2.66 13.20 -8.81
CA LEU A 154 2.07 12.37 -7.75
C LEU A 154 1.11 13.17 -6.87
N LEU A 155 1.39 14.44 -6.60
CA LEU A 155 0.48 15.33 -5.87
C LEU A 155 -0.85 15.50 -6.63
N ALA A 156 -0.80 15.72 -7.94
CA ALA A 156 -2.00 15.81 -8.77
C ALA A 156 -2.81 14.50 -8.74
N VAL A 157 -2.13 13.35 -8.85
CA VAL A 157 -2.77 12.02 -8.77
C VAL A 157 -3.39 11.79 -7.39
N ALA A 158 -2.71 12.18 -6.31
CA ALA A 158 -3.24 12.08 -4.95
C ALA A 158 -4.49 12.95 -4.76
N LEU A 159 -4.52 14.17 -5.31
CA LEU A 159 -5.70 15.04 -5.24
C LEU A 159 -6.90 14.43 -5.97
N ILE A 160 -6.70 13.91 -7.18
CA ILE A 160 -7.76 13.23 -7.95
C ILE A 160 -8.25 12.00 -7.19
N SER A 161 -7.33 11.17 -6.68
CA SER A 161 -7.66 9.95 -5.94
C SER A 161 -8.42 10.25 -4.65
N GLY A 162 -8.02 11.31 -3.93
CA GLY A 162 -8.71 11.78 -2.73
C GLY A 162 -10.11 12.29 -3.02
N HIS A 163 -10.30 13.02 -4.12
CA HIS A 163 -11.63 13.47 -4.56
C HIS A 163 -12.54 12.29 -4.91
N THR A 164 -12.04 11.31 -5.65
CA THR A 164 -12.78 10.08 -5.97
C THR A 164 -13.18 9.31 -4.71
N LEU A 165 -12.26 9.17 -3.74
CA LEU A 165 -12.55 8.52 -2.46
C LEU A 165 -13.63 9.28 -1.67
N TRP A 166 -13.54 10.61 -1.63
CA TRP A 166 -14.51 11.45 -0.95
C TRP A 166 -15.92 11.27 -1.53
N GLN A 167 -16.05 11.34 -2.86
CA GLN A 167 -17.34 11.13 -3.53
C GLN A 167 -17.94 9.76 -3.20
N GLN A 168 -17.15 8.69 -3.18
CA GLN A 168 -17.65 7.35 -2.84
C GLN A 168 -18.09 7.23 -1.38
N LEU A 169 -17.47 7.98 -0.46
CA LEU A 169 -17.84 7.99 0.95
C LEU A 169 -19.10 8.83 1.21
N THR A 170 -19.31 9.91 0.46
CA THR A 170 -20.47 10.81 0.64
C THR A 170 -21.72 10.40 -0.13
N THR A 171 -21.60 9.54 -1.13
CA THR A 171 -22.75 9.06 -1.95
C THR A 171 -23.32 7.74 -1.43
N ARG A 172 -22.91 7.30 -0.23
CA ARG A 172 -23.62 6.30 0.58
C ARG A 172 -24.72 6.95 1.37
#